data_AF-A0A1F7AUT2-F1
#
_entry.id   AF-A0A1F7AUT2-F1
#
_cell.length_a   1.000
_cell.length_b   1.000
_cell.length_c   1.000
_cell.angle_alpha   90.00
_cell.angle_beta   90.00
_cell.angle_gamma   90.00
#
_symmetry.space_group_name_H-M   'P 1'
#
loop_
_entity.id
_entity.type
_entity.pdbx_description
1 polymer ?
#
loop_
_entity_poly.entity_id
_entity_poly.type
_entity_poly.pdbx_seq_one_letter_code
_entity_poly.pdbx_strand_id
1 'polypeptide(L)'
;MTEKPESQNKEPADAKKEEPALPEQSAPADKTAEATTVNDQAETEALACTRKEMAELLASKDQEQDRENVKNYINTLEGVEKVEDLRTLSLEQLFKLEEKYEGVLFYAFTDFMDGGAKLDFPRWQESYKSPREGDKFQINFLGNQAAYNELGAGDILPPSIRQITVWEKGDSNRARTSDRRIGLKGKNDGSVNGFFDTKGYISIFTGDVMIIGAPQKEFDEKYRTADGKLDYTKYNADESGKDTEFIKTKLEKGAITKKQPSSEEIDDLMKGIEAEGKGQKVVDAVTAALKEGMRGDHCWDWVNKVYKKAGAQNQRIYQDLSYPGKDCGDRHASESLMSKLRPGDWLYINNKNKYDENGCHSGIFLGWINEDRQIARMASCPGAGKKGHVTRENLKQKPVTYISKPF
;
A
#
# COMPACT_ATOMS: atom_id res chain seq x y z
N MET A 1 -29.50 64.41 4.48
CA MET A 1 -30.89 64.82 4.71
C MET A 1 -31.54 63.87 5.72
N THR A 2 -31.63 64.13 7.04
CA THR A 2 -31.15 65.28 7.84
C THR A 2 -30.76 64.82 9.27
N GLU A 3 -29.77 65.37 10.00
CA GLU A 3 -28.47 65.99 9.63
C GLU A 3 -27.48 65.89 10.87
N LYS A 4 -26.97 66.97 11.49
CA LYS A 4 -26.04 66.98 12.67
C LYS A 4 -26.41 68.10 13.68
N PRO A 5 -26.09 68.05 15.01
CA PRO A 5 -24.77 68.41 15.59
C PRO A 5 -24.35 67.52 16.79
N GLU A 6 -23.17 67.54 17.44
CA GLU A 6 -21.92 68.34 17.43
C GLU A 6 -21.69 69.40 18.54
N SER A 7 -20.87 69.05 19.55
CA SER A 7 -19.89 69.88 20.33
C SER A 7 -19.04 68.92 21.20
N GLN A 8 -17.69 68.94 21.25
CA GLN A 8 -16.77 69.89 21.93
C GLN A 8 -16.98 69.97 23.46
N ASN A 9 -15.98 70.12 24.36
CA ASN A 9 -14.50 70.23 24.32
C ASN A 9 -13.96 69.84 25.76
N LYS A 10 -12.68 69.83 26.21
CA LYS A 10 -11.35 70.29 25.75
C LYS A 10 -10.21 69.57 26.53
N GLU A 11 -8.94 69.76 26.13
CA GLU A 11 -7.69 69.54 26.93
C GLU A 11 -7.07 70.91 27.35
N PRO A 12 -6.04 71.02 28.25
CA PRO A 12 -4.64 71.01 27.77
C PRO A 12 -3.54 70.52 28.77
N ALA A 13 -2.30 70.47 28.27
CA ALA A 13 -1.05 70.02 28.91
C ALA A 13 -0.30 71.07 29.78
N ASP A 14 0.83 70.66 30.40
CA ASP A 14 2.10 71.44 30.40
C ASP A 14 3.35 70.53 30.57
N ALA A 15 4.59 71.05 30.45
CA ALA A 15 5.81 70.24 30.22
C ALA A 15 7.18 70.77 30.74
N LYS A 16 8.23 69.92 30.62
CA LYS A 16 9.70 70.17 30.78
C LYS A 16 10.22 70.25 32.26
N LYS A 17 11.53 70.19 32.59
CA LYS A 17 12.79 70.36 31.81
C LYS A 17 14.04 69.76 32.52
N GLU A 18 15.06 69.39 31.72
CA GLU A 18 16.54 69.44 31.97
C GLU A 18 17.29 68.51 32.97
N GLU A 19 18.59 68.37 32.67
CA GLU A 19 19.67 67.54 33.25
C GLU A 19 20.82 68.49 33.71
N PRO A 20 21.76 68.11 34.61
CA PRO A 20 23.15 67.92 34.14
C PRO A 20 24.13 67.03 34.98
N ALA A 21 25.05 66.38 34.26
CA ALA A 21 26.51 66.20 34.53
C ALA A 21 27.10 65.45 35.76
N LEU A 22 28.31 64.90 35.54
CA LEU A 22 29.18 64.13 36.46
C LEU A 22 30.24 65.02 37.18
N PRO A 23 30.99 64.47 38.15
CA PRO A 23 32.41 64.13 37.85
C PRO A 23 32.92 62.79 38.43
N GLU A 24 34.18 62.46 38.13
CA GLU A 24 34.85 61.16 38.35
C GLU A 24 35.45 60.94 39.76
N GLN A 25 35.75 59.68 40.10
CA GLN A 25 36.99 59.32 40.82
C GLN A 25 37.45 57.86 40.55
N SER A 26 38.68 57.53 40.95
CA SER A 26 39.53 56.53 40.27
C SER A 26 39.59 55.11 40.89
N ALA A 27 40.05 54.15 40.08
CA ALA A 27 40.24 52.73 40.40
C ALA A 27 41.40 52.42 41.40
N PRO A 28 41.57 51.14 41.79
CA PRO A 28 42.52 50.31 41.03
C PRO A 28 41.92 48.99 40.53
N ALA A 29 42.62 48.33 39.59
CA ALA A 29 42.21 47.09 38.95
C ALA A 29 42.81 45.83 39.62
N ASP A 30 42.06 44.73 39.57
CA ASP A 30 42.57 43.36 39.78
C ASP A 30 42.53 42.59 38.45
N LYS A 31 43.45 41.64 38.24
CA LYS A 31 43.75 40.97 36.95
C LYS A 31 43.56 39.44 37.03
N THR A 32 42.33 39.00 37.24
CA THR A 32 42.03 37.59 37.56
C THR A 32 40.73 37.06 36.92
N ALA A 33 40.23 37.68 35.84
CA ALA A 33 38.89 37.41 35.29
C ALA A 33 38.80 36.93 33.81
N GLU A 34 39.90 36.83 33.05
CA GLU A 34 39.87 36.47 31.62
C GLU A 34 40.28 35.02 31.30
N ALA A 35 40.65 34.20 32.30
CA ALA A 35 41.12 32.84 32.08
C ALA A 35 40.03 31.76 32.01
N THR A 36 38.81 32.05 32.50
CA THR A 36 37.77 31.03 32.74
C THR A 36 36.77 30.90 31.59
N THR A 37 36.33 32.03 31.02
CA THR A 37 35.21 32.08 30.06
C THR A 37 35.51 31.39 28.73
N VAL A 38 36.76 31.44 28.25
CA VAL A 38 37.18 30.76 27.01
C VAL A 38 37.14 29.25 27.18
N ASN A 39 37.48 28.74 28.38
CA ASN A 39 37.46 27.31 28.66
C ASN A 39 36.01 26.79 28.78
N ASP A 40 35.13 27.54 29.45
CA ASP A 40 33.69 27.20 29.55
C ASP A 40 33.02 27.13 28.16
N GLN A 41 33.35 28.05 27.24
CA GLN A 41 32.84 27.99 25.86
C GLN A 41 33.39 26.79 25.09
N ALA A 42 34.71 26.54 25.16
CA ALA A 42 35.33 25.39 24.50
C ALA A 42 34.80 24.05 25.02
N GLU A 43 34.59 23.91 26.32
CA GLU A 43 33.97 22.72 26.92
C GLU A 43 32.49 22.59 26.52
N THR A 44 31.74 23.69 26.41
CA THR A 44 30.35 23.68 25.95
C THR A 44 30.24 23.26 24.47
N GLU A 45 31.12 23.76 23.60
CA GLU A 45 31.18 23.37 22.19
C GLU A 45 31.63 21.91 22.01
N ALA A 46 32.61 21.46 22.79
CA ALA A 46 33.02 20.05 22.83
C ALA A 46 31.87 19.14 23.28
N LEU A 47 31.15 19.50 24.36
CA LEU A 47 29.95 18.79 24.83
C LEU A 47 28.83 18.78 23.77
N ALA A 48 28.67 19.85 23.00
CA ALA A 48 27.71 19.89 21.90
C ALA A 48 28.13 18.97 20.74
N CYS A 49 29.42 18.94 20.39
CA CYS A 49 29.99 18.05 19.37
C CYS A 49 29.81 16.58 19.78
N THR A 50 30.25 16.20 20.99
CA THR A 50 30.09 14.84 21.51
C THR A 50 28.62 14.42 21.64
N ARG A 51 27.70 15.34 21.98
CA ARG A 51 26.25 15.04 21.96
C ARG A 51 25.72 14.79 20.56
N LYS A 52 26.18 15.56 19.56
CA LYS A 52 25.81 15.35 18.15
C LYS A 52 26.36 14.01 17.63
N GLU A 53 27.65 13.75 17.85
CA GLU A 53 28.31 12.48 17.50
C GLU A 53 27.63 11.28 18.17
N MET A 54 27.27 11.39 19.45
CA MET A 54 26.52 10.35 20.16
C MET A 54 25.09 10.18 19.63
N ALA A 55 24.41 11.25 19.21
CA ALA A 55 23.09 11.17 18.57
C ALA A 55 23.17 10.52 17.18
N GLU A 56 24.20 10.84 16.39
CA GLU A 56 24.48 10.19 15.10
C GLU A 56 24.87 8.72 15.27
N LEU A 57 25.66 8.40 16.31
CA LEU A 57 26.04 7.02 16.66
C LEU A 57 24.83 6.22 17.17
N LEU A 58 23.94 6.82 17.97
CA LEU A 58 22.69 6.20 18.41
C LEU A 58 21.77 5.97 17.21
N ALA A 59 21.54 6.97 16.36
CA ALA A 59 20.75 6.81 15.14
C ALA A 59 21.32 5.73 14.20
N SER A 60 22.65 5.60 14.09
CA SER A 60 23.28 4.51 13.32
C SER A 60 23.05 3.13 13.95
N LYS A 61 23.06 3.03 15.28
CA LYS A 61 22.80 1.78 16.02
C LYS A 61 21.34 1.38 16.01
N ASP A 62 20.43 2.34 16.12
CA ASP A 62 18.99 2.09 16.00
C ASP A 62 18.68 1.60 14.58
N GLN A 63 19.26 2.23 13.55
CA GLN A 63 19.20 1.72 12.18
C GLN A 63 19.83 0.33 12.01
N GLU A 64 20.90 0.00 12.72
CA GLU A 64 21.55 -1.32 12.63
C GLU A 64 20.75 -2.41 13.36
N GLN A 65 20.19 -2.09 14.52
CA GLN A 65 19.27 -2.97 15.25
C GLN A 65 17.97 -3.18 14.47
N ASP A 66 17.45 -2.14 13.81
CA ASP A 66 16.32 -2.27 12.89
C ASP A 66 16.65 -3.12 11.68
N ARG A 67 17.87 -3.05 11.10
CA ARG A 67 18.31 -3.94 10.01
C ARG A 67 18.33 -5.40 10.42
N GLU A 68 18.76 -5.74 11.63
CA GLU A 68 18.61 -7.11 12.17
C GLU A 68 17.13 -7.48 12.33
N ASN A 69 16.30 -6.55 12.84
CA ASN A 69 14.86 -6.77 12.97
C ASN A 69 14.12 -6.88 11.62
N VAL A 70 14.64 -6.29 10.53
CA VAL A 70 14.17 -6.55 9.14
C VAL A 70 14.45 -8.00 8.82
N LYS A 71 15.75 -8.36 8.87
CA LYS A 71 16.28 -9.63 8.40
C LYS A 71 15.65 -10.80 9.15
N ASN A 72 15.53 -10.69 10.47
CA ASN A 72 14.92 -11.73 11.30
C ASN A 72 13.41 -11.89 11.05
N TYR A 73 12.68 -10.83 10.69
CA TYR A 73 11.25 -10.95 10.31
C TYR A 73 11.08 -11.54 8.90
N ILE A 74 11.88 -11.11 7.93
CA ILE A 74 11.81 -11.64 6.56
C ILE A 74 12.30 -13.10 6.50
N ASN A 75 13.25 -13.50 7.35
CA ASN A 75 13.63 -14.91 7.53
C ASN A 75 12.49 -15.78 8.10
N THR A 76 11.39 -15.20 8.59
CA THR A 76 10.15 -15.95 8.93
C THR A 76 9.08 -15.95 7.82
N LEU A 77 9.32 -15.22 6.73
CA LEU A 77 8.51 -15.23 5.51
C LEU A 77 9.23 -16.07 4.45
N GLU A 78 8.99 -17.39 4.45
CA GLU A 78 9.58 -18.30 3.45
C GLU A 78 9.31 -17.80 2.02
N GLY A 79 10.34 -17.80 1.17
CA GLY A 79 10.22 -17.55 -0.26
C GLY A 79 10.21 -16.09 -0.73
N VAL A 80 10.68 -15.14 0.08
CA VAL A 80 10.72 -13.70 -0.27
C VAL A 80 12.18 -13.23 -0.44
N GLU A 81 12.72 -13.30 -1.66
CA GLU A 81 14.09 -12.85 -2.00
C GLU A 81 14.13 -11.59 -2.89
N LYS A 82 13.10 -11.37 -3.70
CA LYS A 82 13.03 -10.36 -4.76
C LYS A 82 11.86 -9.38 -4.61
N VAL A 83 11.89 -8.31 -5.40
CA VAL A 83 10.78 -7.35 -5.55
C VAL A 83 9.49 -8.04 -6.02
N GLU A 84 9.58 -8.96 -6.99
CA GLU A 84 8.41 -9.69 -7.50
C GLU A 84 7.76 -10.60 -6.44
N ASP A 85 8.54 -11.15 -5.50
CA ASP A 85 8.03 -12.05 -4.45
C ASP A 85 7.11 -11.31 -3.46
N LEU A 86 7.36 -10.01 -3.21
CA LEU A 86 6.49 -9.15 -2.41
C LEU A 86 5.05 -9.12 -2.96
N ARG A 87 4.89 -9.21 -4.29
CA ARG A 87 3.56 -9.19 -4.93
C ARG A 87 2.74 -10.42 -4.54
N THR A 88 3.35 -11.56 -4.22
CA THR A 88 2.62 -12.79 -3.83
C THR A 88 2.07 -12.76 -2.41
N LEU A 89 2.51 -11.79 -1.58
CA LEU A 89 2.06 -11.65 -0.20
C LEU A 89 0.61 -11.13 -0.13
N SER A 90 -0.15 -11.59 0.87
CA SER A 90 -1.49 -11.02 1.10
C SER A 90 -1.40 -9.55 1.53
N LEU A 91 -2.43 -8.77 1.20
CA LEU A 91 -2.47 -7.33 1.48
C LEU A 91 -2.31 -7.00 2.99
N GLU A 92 -2.73 -7.90 3.88
CA GLU A 92 -2.48 -7.78 5.33
C GLU A 92 -0.98 -7.92 5.69
N GLN A 93 -0.25 -8.84 5.06
CA GLN A 93 1.19 -8.99 5.25
C GLN A 93 1.94 -7.76 4.69
N LEU A 94 1.49 -7.24 3.55
CA LEU A 94 2.06 -6.04 2.93
C LEU A 94 1.87 -4.79 3.80
N PHE A 95 0.68 -4.57 4.37
CA PHE A 95 0.47 -3.47 5.33
C PHE A 95 1.31 -3.65 6.62
N LYS A 96 1.43 -4.88 7.15
CA LYS A 96 2.29 -5.15 8.32
C LYS A 96 3.79 -4.93 8.05
N LEU A 97 4.23 -5.17 6.81
CA LEU A 97 5.58 -4.80 6.38
C LEU A 97 5.71 -3.28 6.23
N GLU A 98 4.71 -2.59 5.64
CA GLU A 98 4.70 -1.14 5.43
C GLU A 98 4.70 -0.35 6.75
N GLU A 99 3.95 -0.81 7.75
CA GLU A 99 3.94 -0.26 9.12
C GLU A 99 5.32 -0.33 9.80
N LYS A 100 6.13 -1.31 9.43
CA LYS A 100 7.47 -1.55 10.00
C LYS A 100 8.57 -0.87 9.17
N TYR A 101 8.42 -0.86 7.85
CA TYR A 101 9.37 -0.33 6.87
C TYR A 101 8.62 0.45 5.79
N GLU A 102 8.47 1.76 5.98
CA GLU A 102 7.76 2.60 5.03
C GLU A 102 8.46 2.57 3.65
N GLY A 103 7.73 2.17 2.61
CA GLY A 103 8.22 1.98 1.24
C GLY A 103 7.90 0.64 0.57
N VAL A 104 7.41 -0.37 1.29
CA VAL A 104 7.08 -1.72 0.76
C VAL A 104 6.12 -1.66 -0.42
N LEU A 105 5.02 -0.92 -0.28
CA LEU A 105 3.98 -0.83 -1.29
C LEU A 105 4.47 -0.08 -2.56
N PHE A 106 5.36 0.89 -2.38
CA PHE A 106 6.04 1.58 -3.49
C PHE A 106 7.01 0.65 -4.21
N TYR A 107 7.83 -0.08 -3.47
CA TYR A 107 8.79 -1.02 -4.05
C TYR A 107 8.10 -2.19 -4.76
N ALA A 108 7.08 -2.77 -4.13
CA ALA A 108 6.33 -3.90 -4.68
C ALA A 108 5.57 -3.52 -5.95
N PHE A 109 4.87 -2.38 -5.98
CA PHE A 109 3.87 -2.08 -7.02
C PHE A 109 4.27 -0.98 -8.02
N THR A 110 5.56 -0.62 -8.08
CA THR A 110 6.11 0.25 -9.13
C THR A 110 7.25 -0.43 -9.90
N ASP A 111 7.76 0.26 -10.93
CA ASP A 111 8.99 -0.02 -11.68
C ASP A 111 10.24 0.68 -11.09
N PHE A 112 10.15 1.31 -9.92
CA PHE A 112 11.27 2.02 -9.27
C PHE A 112 12.53 1.13 -9.14
N MET A 113 12.34 -0.18 -8.99
CA MET A 113 13.37 -1.20 -9.12
C MET A 113 12.87 -2.36 -9.97
N ASP A 114 13.80 -3.04 -10.64
CA ASP A 114 13.53 -4.25 -11.44
C ASP A 114 12.85 -5.33 -10.57
N GLY A 115 11.76 -5.92 -11.06
CA GLY A 115 11.03 -7.01 -10.40
C GLY A 115 11.93 -8.19 -10.00
N GLY A 116 12.94 -8.48 -10.82
CA GLY A 116 13.93 -9.54 -10.60
C GLY A 116 15.06 -9.18 -9.63
N ALA A 117 15.17 -7.92 -9.18
CA ALA A 117 16.21 -7.50 -8.25
C ALA A 117 16.00 -8.10 -6.86
N LYS A 118 17.11 -8.37 -6.15
CA LYS A 118 17.06 -8.74 -4.73
C LYS A 118 16.61 -7.56 -3.87
N LEU A 119 15.96 -7.86 -2.75
CA LEU A 119 15.45 -6.86 -1.82
C LEU A 119 16.60 -6.19 -1.02
N ASP A 120 16.68 -4.85 -1.08
CA ASP A 120 17.71 -4.02 -0.41
C ASP A 120 17.03 -2.94 0.48
N PHE A 121 16.36 -3.41 1.53
CA PHE A 121 15.64 -2.59 2.52
C PHE A 121 16.46 -1.49 3.23
N PRO A 122 17.80 -1.62 3.43
CA PRO A 122 18.60 -0.50 3.92
C PRO A 122 18.61 0.69 2.95
N ARG A 123 18.76 0.43 1.64
CA ARG A 123 19.07 1.45 0.63
C ARG A 123 17.84 2.20 0.12
N TRP A 124 16.68 1.57 0.19
CA TRP A 124 15.45 2.10 -0.41
C TRP A 124 14.90 3.37 0.26
N GLN A 125 15.21 3.62 1.54
CA GLN A 125 14.59 4.70 2.32
C GLN A 125 15.07 6.07 1.84
N GLU A 126 16.33 6.18 1.43
CA GLU A 126 16.91 7.42 0.90
C GLU A 126 16.16 7.89 -0.35
N SER A 127 15.79 6.94 -1.23
CA SER A 127 15.07 7.20 -2.46
C SER A 127 13.58 7.42 -2.22
N TYR A 128 12.92 6.52 -1.46
CA TYR A 128 11.50 6.62 -1.14
C TYR A 128 11.16 7.89 -0.30
N LYS A 129 12.08 8.40 0.53
CA LYS A 129 11.91 9.65 1.30
C LYS A 129 12.40 10.90 0.55
N SER A 130 13.04 10.77 -0.62
CA SER A 130 13.44 11.91 -1.46
C SER A 130 12.97 11.83 -2.93
N PRO A 131 11.68 11.50 -3.21
CA PRO A 131 11.12 11.63 -4.56
C PRO A 131 11.15 13.10 -5.02
N ARG A 132 11.43 13.32 -6.30
CA ARG A 132 11.55 14.65 -6.90
C ARG A 132 10.34 14.92 -7.79
N GLU A 133 10.02 16.19 -7.98
CA GLU A 133 9.02 16.60 -8.95
C GLU A 133 9.41 16.16 -10.36
N GLY A 134 8.46 15.57 -11.10
CA GLY A 134 8.68 15.00 -12.42
C GLY A 134 9.26 13.58 -12.46
N ASP A 135 9.66 13.00 -11.31
CA ASP A 135 9.96 11.55 -11.25
C ASP A 135 8.71 10.74 -11.66
N LYS A 136 8.92 9.64 -12.39
CA LYS A 136 7.86 8.81 -12.98
C LYS A 136 8.01 7.36 -12.57
N PHE A 137 6.87 6.72 -12.30
CA PHE A 137 6.79 5.34 -11.89
C PHE A 137 5.64 4.63 -12.59
N GLN A 138 5.92 3.58 -13.37
CA GLN A 138 4.88 2.70 -13.92
C GLN A 138 4.34 1.77 -12.83
N ILE A 139 3.02 1.68 -12.75
CA ILE A 139 2.29 0.90 -11.74
C ILE A 139 2.14 -0.56 -12.22
N ASN A 140 2.42 -1.52 -11.33
CA ASN A 140 2.29 -2.94 -11.65
C ASN A 140 1.80 -3.77 -10.44
N PHE A 141 0.53 -4.21 -10.48
CA PHE A 141 -0.08 -5.08 -9.48
C PHE A 141 -0.16 -6.57 -9.90
N LEU A 142 0.56 -7.00 -10.94
CA LEU A 142 0.50 -8.38 -11.44
C LEU A 142 1.03 -9.37 -10.40
N GLY A 143 0.21 -10.36 -10.04
CA GLY A 143 0.45 -11.22 -8.87
C GLY A 143 -0.32 -10.83 -7.61
N ASN A 144 -1.08 -9.72 -7.59
CA ASN A 144 -1.82 -9.28 -6.40
C ASN A 144 -3.17 -8.62 -6.73
N GLN A 145 -4.21 -9.44 -6.91
CA GLN A 145 -5.58 -8.95 -7.16
C GLN A 145 -6.13 -8.07 -6.03
N ALA A 146 -5.74 -8.29 -4.77
CA ALA A 146 -6.20 -7.50 -3.63
C ALA A 146 -5.61 -6.08 -3.67
N ALA A 147 -4.30 -5.96 -3.86
CA ALA A 147 -3.63 -4.68 -4.06
C ALA A 147 -4.18 -3.93 -5.30
N TYR A 148 -4.43 -4.65 -6.39
CA TYR A 148 -5.07 -4.07 -7.58
C TYR A 148 -6.47 -3.51 -7.28
N ASN A 149 -7.27 -4.17 -6.45
CA ASN A 149 -8.61 -3.70 -6.10
C ASN A 149 -8.60 -2.53 -5.11
N GLU A 150 -7.69 -2.55 -4.13
CA GLU A 150 -7.78 -1.71 -2.92
C GLU A 150 -6.75 -0.57 -2.86
N LEU A 151 -5.50 -0.77 -3.30
CA LEU A 151 -4.43 0.23 -3.11
C LEU A 151 -4.51 1.38 -4.10
N GLY A 152 -4.46 2.61 -3.59
CA GLY A 152 -4.26 3.82 -4.39
C GLY A 152 -2.86 4.41 -4.22
N ALA A 153 -2.59 5.48 -4.97
CA ALA A 153 -1.33 6.22 -4.86
C ALA A 153 -1.08 6.78 -3.45
N GLY A 154 -2.13 7.03 -2.67
CA GLY A 154 -2.04 7.51 -1.27
C GLY A 154 -1.57 6.45 -0.28
N ASP A 155 -1.82 5.17 -0.54
CA ASP A 155 -1.26 4.06 0.25
C ASP A 155 0.22 3.85 -0.12
N ILE A 156 0.55 4.02 -1.40
CA ILE A 156 1.85 3.73 -1.99
C ILE A 156 2.90 4.82 -1.67
N LEU A 157 2.61 6.08 -1.96
CA LEU A 157 3.57 7.19 -1.87
C LEU A 157 3.79 7.73 -0.45
N PRO A 158 4.96 8.32 -0.14
CA PRO A 158 5.23 8.94 1.16
C PRO A 158 4.32 10.16 1.39
N PRO A 159 3.95 10.50 2.64
CA PRO A 159 3.03 11.61 2.93
C PRO A 159 3.46 12.98 2.41
N SER A 160 4.75 13.16 2.15
CA SER A 160 5.35 14.36 1.56
C SER A 160 4.86 14.68 0.15
N ILE A 161 4.46 13.69 -0.65
CA ILE A 161 3.89 13.95 -1.98
C ILE A 161 2.44 14.41 -1.84
N ARG A 162 2.19 15.70 -2.10
CA ARG A 162 0.82 16.27 -2.01
C ARG A 162 0.11 16.38 -3.36
N GLN A 163 0.82 16.16 -4.48
CA GLN A 163 0.24 16.08 -5.83
C GLN A 163 0.81 14.90 -6.65
N ILE A 164 -0.02 14.33 -7.52
CA ILE A 164 0.41 13.44 -8.60
C ILE A 164 -0.22 13.86 -9.93
N THR A 165 0.38 13.41 -11.03
CA THR A 165 -0.30 13.25 -12.32
C THR A 165 -0.29 11.78 -12.71
N VAL A 166 -1.41 11.21 -13.13
CA VAL A 166 -1.51 9.82 -13.62
C VAL A 166 -1.82 9.82 -15.11
N TRP A 167 -1.01 9.12 -15.89
CA TRP A 167 -1.24 8.82 -17.30
C TRP A 167 -1.83 7.40 -17.41
N GLU A 168 -3.11 7.32 -17.73
CA GLU A 168 -3.85 6.06 -17.84
C GLU A 168 -3.27 5.19 -18.97
N LYS A 169 -2.83 3.97 -18.65
CA LYS A 169 -2.01 3.09 -19.51
C LYS A 169 -0.79 3.76 -20.15
N GLY A 170 -0.27 4.82 -19.52
CA GLY A 170 0.83 5.63 -20.02
C GLY A 170 0.45 6.71 -21.06
N ASP A 171 -0.82 6.86 -21.42
CA ASP A 171 -1.28 7.90 -22.34
C ASP A 171 -1.37 9.28 -21.65
N SER A 172 -0.47 10.19 -22.01
CA SER A 172 -0.46 11.56 -21.52
C SER A 172 -1.68 12.39 -21.94
N ASN A 173 -2.42 11.99 -22.97
CA ASN A 173 -3.65 12.67 -23.38
C ASN A 173 -4.83 12.38 -22.44
N ARG A 174 -4.75 11.29 -21.66
CA ARG A 174 -5.73 10.89 -20.64
C ARG A 174 -5.32 11.35 -19.23
N ALA A 175 -4.32 12.23 -19.12
CA ALA A 175 -3.74 12.62 -17.84
C ALA A 175 -4.76 13.25 -16.87
N ARG A 176 -4.71 12.83 -15.60
CA ARG A 176 -5.37 13.51 -14.48
C ARG A 176 -4.34 13.95 -13.46
N THR A 177 -4.37 15.23 -13.08
CA THR A 177 -3.50 15.83 -12.07
C THR A 177 -4.31 16.17 -10.83
N SER A 178 -3.85 15.76 -9.64
CA SER A 178 -4.61 15.98 -8.41
C SER A 178 -4.53 17.42 -7.91
N ASP A 179 -5.69 17.99 -7.57
CA ASP A 179 -5.81 19.24 -6.82
C ASP A 179 -5.44 19.06 -5.33
N ARG A 180 -5.71 17.87 -4.76
CA ARG A 180 -5.47 17.58 -3.33
C ARG A 180 -5.17 16.11 -3.06
N ARG A 181 -4.15 15.84 -2.23
CA ARG A 181 -4.06 14.61 -1.42
C ARG A 181 -4.81 14.80 -0.10
N ILE A 182 -5.73 13.89 0.18
CA ILE A 182 -6.45 13.76 1.45
C ILE A 182 -5.80 12.63 2.23
N GLY A 183 -5.53 12.84 3.52
CA GLY A 183 -4.86 11.89 4.41
C GLY A 183 -3.32 11.97 4.38
N LEU A 184 -2.70 11.18 5.26
CA LEU A 184 -1.25 10.93 5.26
C LEU A 184 -0.93 9.78 4.30
N LYS A 185 -1.10 8.53 4.77
CA LYS A 185 -0.82 7.27 4.07
C LYS A 185 -1.59 6.15 4.77
N GLY A 186 -1.54 4.93 4.23
CA GLY A 186 -1.99 3.73 4.94
C GLY A 186 -3.45 3.34 4.71
N LYS A 187 -3.78 2.13 5.16
CA LYS A 187 -4.96 1.37 4.76
C LYS A 187 -6.26 2.16 4.82
N ASN A 188 -7.00 2.15 3.70
CA ASN A 188 -8.38 2.63 3.63
C ASN A 188 -9.30 1.81 4.56
N ASP A 189 -9.56 2.34 5.75
CA ASP A 189 -10.45 1.77 6.78
C ASP A 189 -11.94 2.14 6.59
N GLY A 190 -12.26 2.77 5.46
CA GLY A 190 -13.54 3.44 5.21
C GLY A 190 -13.42 4.96 5.20
N SER A 191 -12.31 5.53 5.69
CA SER A 191 -11.98 6.95 5.49
C SER A 191 -11.68 7.27 4.02
N VAL A 192 -11.95 8.53 3.64
CA VAL A 192 -11.58 9.06 2.33
C VAL A 192 -10.10 9.43 2.38
N ASN A 193 -9.25 8.61 1.75
CA ASN A 193 -7.79 8.76 1.73
C ASN A 193 -7.28 8.54 0.29
N GLY A 194 -6.36 9.37 -0.20
CA GLY A 194 -5.82 9.30 -1.55
C GLY A 194 -5.68 10.65 -2.26
N PHE A 195 -5.60 10.61 -3.59
CA PHE A 195 -5.43 11.79 -4.44
C PHE A 195 -6.70 12.08 -5.25
N PHE A 196 -7.04 13.36 -5.38
CA PHE A 196 -8.30 13.82 -5.95
C PHE A 196 -8.10 15.02 -6.87
N ASP A 197 -8.89 15.10 -7.94
CA ASP A 197 -9.21 16.34 -8.64
C ASP A 197 -10.73 16.62 -8.52
N THR A 198 -11.24 17.70 -9.12
CA THR A 198 -12.68 18.02 -9.14
C THR A 198 -13.61 16.87 -9.57
N LYS A 199 -13.18 15.94 -10.42
CA LYS A 199 -13.96 14.78 -10.89
C LYS A 199 -13.94 13.61 -9.89
N GLY A 200 -13.20 13.74 -8.79
CA GLY A 200 -13.10 12.74 -7.72
C GLY A 200 -11.74 12.05 -7.65
N TYR A 201 -11.76 10.87 -7.06
CA TYR A 201 -10.60 10.02 -6.82
C TYR A 201 -9.81 9.74 -8.10
N ILE A 202 -8.48 9.82 -8.02
CA ILE A 202 -7.56 9.40 -9.09
C ILE A 202 -7.09 7.98 -8.75
N SER A 203 -7.72 7.00 -9.40
CA SER A 203 -7.30 5.59 -9.36
C SER A 203 -5.95 5.39 -10.07
N ILE A 204 -5.25 4.32 -9.69
CA ILE A 204 -4.07 3.80 -10.39
C ILE A 204 -4.23 2.30 -10.61
N PHE A 205 -3.87 1.83 -11.79
CA PHE A 205 -3.98 0.43 -12.21
C PHE A 205 -2.71 -0.04 -12.92
N THR A 206 -2.57 -1.35 -13.10
CA THR A 206 -1.46 -1.95 -13.85
C THR A 206 -1.32 -1.31 -15.23
N GLY A 207 -0.12 -0.84 -15.56
CA GLY A 207 0.23 -0.18 -16.82
C GLY A 207 0.20 1.35 -16.78
N ASP A 208 -0.46 1.97 -15.79
CA ASP A 208 -0.50 3.43 -15.65
C ASP A 208 0.88 3.99 -15.28
N VAL A 209 1.17 5.23 -15.71
CA VAL A 209 2.39 5.95 -15.29
C VAL A 209 2.00 7.06 -14.33
N MET A 210 2.44 6.92 -13.08
CA MET A 210 2.28 7.91 -12.02
C MET A 210 3.48 8.86 -12.02
N ILE A 211 3.24 10.15 -11.93
CA ILE A 211 4.24 11.22 -11.97
C ILE A 211 4.11 12.06 -10.69
N ILE A 212 5.23 12.33 -10.04
CA ILE A 212 5.31 13.11 -8.80
C ILE A 212 5.15 14.61 -9.07
N GLY A 213 4.31 15.29 -8.30
CA GLY A 213 4.21 16.75 -8.24
C GLY A 213 4.23 17.28 -6.81
N ALA A 214 4.69 18.52 -6.63
CA ALA A 214 4.72 19.23 -5.35
C ALA A 214 5.16 18.37 -4.12
N PRO A 215 6.40 17.84 -4.10
CA PRO A 215 6.97 17.21 -2.91
C PRO A 215 7.19 18.26 -1.80
N GLN A 216 6.67 17.99 -0.60
CA GLN A 216 6.74 18.86 0.58
C GLN A 216 7.34 18.06 1.74
N LYS A 217 8.63 18.25 2.05
CA LYS A 217 9.32 17.48 3.11
C LYS A 217 8.87 17.93 4.50
N GLU A 218 8.69 19.24 4.64
CA GLU A 218 8.20 19.94 5.82
C GLU A 218 6.80 19.46 6.22
N PHE A 219 5.99 19.00 5.25
CA PHE A 219 4.67 18.43 5.51
C PHE A 219 4.77 17.06 6.19
N ASP A 220 5.67 16.20 5.73
CA ASP A 220 5.91 14.88 6.31
C ASP A 220 6.54 15.00 7.71
N GLU A 221 7.56 15.85 7.85
CA GLU A 221 8.18 16.20 9.13
C GLU A 221 7.16 16.75 10.13
N LYS A 222 6.24 17.64 9.69
CA LYS A 222 5.19 18.19 10.54
C LYS A 222 4.27 17.12 11.13
N TYR A 223 3.96 16.06 10.38
CA TYR A 223 3.02 15.01 10.80
C TYR A 223 3.69 13.69 11.17
N ARG A 224 4.96 13.73 11.59
CA ARG A 224 5.61 12.61 12.30
C ARG A 224 5.69 12.84 13.81
N THR A 225 5.61 11.74 14.56
CA THR A 225 5.88 11.68 15.99
C THR A 225 7.40 11.60 16.24
N ALA A 226 7.83 11.75 17.50
CA ALA A 226 9.24 11.67 17.88
C ALA A 226 9.88 10.29 17.60
N ASP A 227 9.07 9.23 17.52
CA ASP A 227 9.46 7.87 17.11
C ASP A 227 9.21 7.59 15.61
N GLY A 228 9.09 8.65 14.79
CA GLY A 228 9.05 8.59 13.33
C GLY A 228 7.74 8.10 12.69
N LYS A 229 6.76 7.68 13.50
CA LYS A 229 5.43 7.22 13.05
C LYS A 229 4.57 8.41 12.59
N LEU A 230 3.48 8.10 11.88
CA LEU A 230 2.56 9.11 11.35
C LEU A 230 1.55 9.56 12.41
N ASP A 231 1.49 10.87 12.66
CA ASP A 231 0.58 11.50 13.62
C ASP A 231 -0.76 11.87 12.95
N TYR A 232 -1.62 10.84 12.81
CA TYR A 232 -2.98 11.02 12.31
C TYR A 232 -3.83 11.93 13.21
N THR A 233 -3.53 12.06 14.51
CA THR A 233 -4.29 12.92 15.43
C THR A 233 -4.07 14.38 15.09
N LYS A 234 -2.80 14.77 14.93
CA LYS A 234 -2.37 16.11 14.50
C LYS A 234 -2.78 16.43 13.07
N TYR A 235 -2.68 15.47 12.14
CA TYR A 235 -3.22 15.64 10.78
C TYR A 235 -4.73 15.92 10.81
N ASN A 236 -5.50 15.12 11.57
CA ASN A 236 -6.95 15.29 11.63
C ASN A 236 -7.35 16.62 12.31
N ALA A 237 -6.59 17.10 13.29
CA ALA A 237 -6.81 18.43 13.88
C ALA A 237 -6.57 19.57 12.87
N ASP A 238 -5.53 19.46 12.05
CA ASP A 238 -5.09 20.54 11.15
C ASP A 238 -5.78 20.54 9.77
N GLU A 239 -6.11 19.37 9.22
CA GLU A 239 -6.53 19.21 7.81
C GLU A 239 -7.95 18.66 7.61
N SER A 240 -8.55 17.93 8.55
CA SER A 240 -9.82 17.22 8.31
C SER A 240 -10.98 18.15 7.93
N GLY A 241 -10.99 19.40 8.42
CA GLY A 241 -11.95 20.43 8.03
C GLY A 241 -11.79 20.85 6.56
N LYS A 242 -10.55 21.00 6.09
CA LYS A 242 -10.19 21.37 4.71
C LYS A 242 -10.47 20.21 3.74
N ASP A 243 -10.17 18.98 4.16
CA ASP A 243 -10.54 17.76 3.44
C ASP A 243 -12.07 17.66 3.27
N THR A 244 -12.80 17.90 4.36
CA THR A 244 -14.27 17.90 4.37
C THR A 244 -14.85 19.01 3.49
N GLU A 245 -14.25 20.20 3.50
CA GLU A 245 -14.65 21.31 2.62
C GLU A 245 -14.39 20.97 1.15
N PHE A 246 -13.21 20.43 0.81
CA PHE A 246 -12.88 19.99 -0.54
C PHE A 246 -13.87 18.94 -1.06
N ILE A 247 -14.13 17.89 -0.27
CA ILE A 247 -15.10 16.83 -0.60
C ILE A 247 -16.51 17.39 -0.83
N LYS A 248 -16.94 18.40 -0.06
CA LYS A 248 -18.29 18.97 -0.14
C LYS A 248 -18.47 20.08 -1.18
N THR A 249 -17.40 20.77 -1.58
CA THR A 249 -17.50 22.02 -2.38
C THR A 249 -16.69 22.02 -3.68
N LYS A 250 -15.74 21.10 -3.84
CA LYS A 250 -14.88 21.00 -5.05
C LYS A 250 -15.14 19.76 -5.88
N LEU A 251 -15.64 18.68 -5.28
CA LEU A 251 -16.00 17.47 -6.00
C LEU A 251 -17.33 17.62 -6.75
N GLU A 252 -17.35 17.11 -7.99
CA GLU A 252 -18.55 17.00 -8.82
C GLU A 252 -19.61 16.08 -8.18
N LYS A 253 -20.90 16.37 -8.43
CA LYS A 253 -22.00 15.62 -7.81
C LYS A 253 -22.04 14.17 -8.32
N GLY A 254 -21.64 13.24 -7.47
CA GLY A 254 -21.54 11.80 -7.80
C GLY A 254 -20.12 11.35 -8.16
N ALA A 255 -19.12 12.22 -8.04
CA ALA A 255 -17.71 11.87 -8.12
C ALA A 255 -17.35 10.69 -7.20
N ILE A 256 -16.55 9.75 -7.70
CA ILE A 256 -16.07 8.62 -6.91
C ILE A 256 -15.10 9.08 -5.82
N THR A 257 -15.23 8.55 -4.61
CA THR A 257 -14.39 8.95 -3.45
C THR A 257 -13.31 7.93 -3.08
N LYS A 258 -13.22 6.81 -3.82
CA LYS A 258 -12.26 5.73 -3.61
C LYS A 258 -12.02 4.96 -4.91
N LYS A 259 -11.01 4.10 -4.92
CA LYS A 259 -10.70 3.19 -6.04
C LYS A 259 -11.88 2.26 -6.35
N GLN A 260 -12.21 2.14 -7.63
CA GLN A 260 -13.21 1.20 -8.15
C GLN A 260 -12.73 0.70 -9.53
N PRO A 261 -12.22 -0.54 -9.65
CA PRO A 261 -11.84 -1.11 -10.95
C PRO A 261 -13.05 -1.26 -11.88
N SER A 262 -12.87 -0.98 -13.17
CA SER A 262 -13.86 -1.27 -14.20
C SER A 262 -13.77 -2.75 -14.64
N SER A 263 -14.76 -3.24 -15.41
CA SER A 263 -14.69 -4.59 -15.99
C SER A 263 -13.54 -4.75 -16.99
N GLU A 264 -13.24 -3.70 -17.75
CA GLU A 264 -12.15 -3.63 -18.74
C GLU A 264 -10.79 -3.63 -18.04
N GLU A 265 -10.67 -2.86 -16.96
CA GLU A 265 -9.51 -2.82 -16.07
C GLU A 265 -9.19 -4.21 -15.49
N ILE A 266 -10.20 -4.90 -14.95
CA ILE A 266 -10.05 -6.29 -14.47
C ILE A 266 -9.62 -7.22 -15.61
N ASP A 267 -10.11 -7.03 -16.83
CA ASP A 267 -9.71 -7.85 -17.99
C ASP A 267 -8.28 -7.56 -18.46
N ASP A 268 -7.79 -6.32 -18.36
CA ASP A 268 -6.40 -5.97 -18.67
C ASP A 268 -5.42 -6.54 -17.64
N LEU A 269 -5.77 -6.53 -16.34
CA LEU A 269 -5.00 -7.24 -15.32
C LEU A 269 -4.92 -8.74 -15.64
N MET A 270 -6.05 -9.36 -16.01
CA MET A 270 -6.09 -10.77 -16.36
C MET A 270 -5.23 -11.09 -17.60
N LYS A 271 -5.28 -10.27 -18.65
CA LYS A 271 -4.40 -10.38 -19.83
C LYS A 271 -2.91 -10.30 -19.44
N GLY A 272 -2.55 -9.44 -18.49
CA GLY A 272 -1.18 -9.36 -17.97
C GLY A 272 -0.74 -10.64 -17.25
N ILE A 273 -1.59 -11.21 -16.40
CA ILE A 273 -1.34 -12.48 -15.70
C ILE A 273 -1.22 -13.64 -16.70
N GLU A 274 -2.04 -13.64 -17.76
CA GLU A 274 -1.95 -14.58 -18.89
C GLU A 274 -0.63 -14.42 -19.65
N ALA A 275 -0.20 -13.19 -19.95
CA ALA A 275 1.06 -12.90 -20.66
C ALA A 275 2.33 -13.29 -19.88
N GLU A 276 2.30 -13.20 -18.53
CA GLU A 276 3.36 -13.72 -17.65
C GLU A 276 3.39 -15.26 -17.53
N GLY A 277 2.49 -15.96 -18.26
CA GLY A 277 2.41 -17.42 -18.30
C GLY A 277 1.96 -18.08 -16.99
N LYS A 278 1.44 -17.29 -16.04
CA LYS A 278 1.14 -17.73 -14.66
C LYS A 278 0.11 -18.87 -14.61
N GLY A 279 -0.94 -18.81 -15.44
CA GLY A 279 -1.92 -19.91 -15.57
C GLY A 279 -1.31 -21.19 -16.14
N GLN A 280 -0.43 -21.09 -17.14
CA GLN A 280 0.22 -22.26 -17.73
C GLN A 280 1.14 -22.96 -16.73
N LYS A 281 1.89 -22.22 -15.89
CA LYS A 281 2.69 -22.80 -14.79
C LYS A 281 1.85 -23.69 -13.86
N VAL A 282 0.59 -23.33 -13.59
CA VAL A 282 -0.33 -24.16 -12.80
C VAL A 282 -0.82 -25.39 -13.58
N VAL A 283 -1.09 -25.28 -14.89
CA VAL A 283 -1.46 -26.44 -15.74
C VAL A 283 -0.30 -27.44 -15.88
N ASP A 284 0.93 -26.95 -15.95
CA ASP A 284 2.15 -27.77 -15.97
C ASP A 284 2.37 -28.46 -14.61
N ALA A 285 2.17 -27.73 -13.51
CA ALA A 285 2.22 -28.27 -12.15
C ALA A 285 1.13 -29.32 -11.90
N VAL A 286 -0.10 -29.14 -12.42
CA VAL A 286 -1.14 -30.19 -12.44
C VAL A 286 -0.62 -31.43 -13.14
N THR A 287 -0.05 -31.28 -14.34
CA THR A 287 0.42 -32.40 -15.16
C THR A 287 1.52 -33.19 -14.45
N ALA A 288 2.47 -32.49 -13.80
CA ALA A 288 3.52 -33.10 -12.99
C ALA A 288 2.97 -33.78 -11.73
N ALA A 289 2.08 -33.12 -10.97
CA ALA A 289 1.47 -33.65 -9.75
C ALA A 289 0.63 -34.92 -10.02
N LEU A 290 -0.09 -34.97 -11.14
CA LEU A 290 -0.83 -36.16 -11.59
C LEU A 290 0.12 -37.32 -11.93
N LYS A 291 1.22 -37.03 -12.65
CA LYS A 291 2.26 -38.02 -13.02
C LYS A 291 2.98 -38.59 -11.80
N GLU A 292 3.28 -37.75 -10.81
CA GLU A 292 3.84 -38.13 -9.50
C GLU A 292 2.83 -38.92 -8.65
N GLY A 293 1.53 -38.82 -8.97
CA GLY A 293 0.46 -39.38 -8.16
C GLY A 293 0.32 -38.68 -6.80
N MET A 294 0.57 -37.37 -6.78
CA MET A 294 0.44 -36.49 -5.62
C MET A 294 -0.93 -36.66 -4.97
N ARG A 295 -0.95 -36.70 -3.64
CA ARG A 295 -2.14 -36.91 -2.82
C ARG A 295 -2.47 -35.66 -2.02
N GLY A 296 -3.76 -35.46 -1.80
CA GLY A 296 -4.25 -34.49 -0.82
C GLY A 296 -5.01 -35.17 0.31
N ASP A 297 -4.96 -34.54 1.47
CA ASP A 297 -5.75 -34.89 2.65
C ASP A 297 -7.19 -34.34 2.50
N HIS A 298 -7.36 -33.31 1.68
CA HIS A 298 -8.63 -32.84 1.13
C HIS A 298 -8.49 -32.40 -0.34
N CYS A 299 -9.61 -32.09 -0.99
CA CYS A 299 -9.64 -31.54 -2.34
C CYS A 299 -8.86 -30.21 -2.44
N TRP A 300 -9.07 -29.29 -1.49
CA TRP A 300 -8.38 -28.01 -1.40
C TRP A 300 -6.89 -28.17 -1.10
N ASP A 301 -6.50 -29.09 -0.21
CA ASP A 301 -5.10 -29.33 0.12
C ASP A 301 -4.30 -29.87 -1.09
N TRP A 302 -4.90 -30.72 -1.92
CA TRP A 302 -4.26 -31.13 -3.17
C TRP A 302 -4.03 -29.95 -4.12
N VAL A 303 -5.02 -29.06 -4.28
CA VAL A 303 -4.86 -27.88 -5.13
C VAL A 303 -3.80 -26.93 -4.54
N ASN A 304 -3.74 -26.76 -3.22
CA ASN A 304 -2.67 -26.03 -2.52
C ASN A 304 -1.29 -26.63 -2.84
N LYS A 305 -1.13 -27.96 -2.78
CA LYS A 305 0.13 -28.64 -3.13
C LYS A 305 0.51 -28.44 -4.61
N VAL A 306 -0.46 -28.34 -5.52
CA VAL A 306 -0.22 -27.99 -6.94
C VAL A 306 0.15 -26.52 -7.14
N TYR A 307 -0.54 -25.58 -6.48
CA TYR A 307 -0.23 -24.15 -6.53
C TYR A 307 1.20 -23.87 -6.01
N LYS A 308 1.57 -24.46 -4.87
CA LYS A 308 2.95 -24.41 -4.36
C LYS A 308 3.95 -24.98 -5.37
N LYS A 309 3.63 -26.11 -6.04
CA LYS A 309 4.46 -26.70 -7.09
C LYS A 309 4.59 -25.82 -8.35
N ALA A 310 3.59 -24.99 -8.65
CA ALA A 310 3.64 -24.00 -9.72
C ALA A 310 4.51 -22.77 -9.39
N GLY A 311 4.96 -22.65 -8.14
CA GLY A 311 5.71 -21.49 -7.62
C GLY A 311 4.86 -20.48 -6.84
N ALA A 312 3.56 -20.73 -6.63
CA ALA A 312 2.71 -19.84 -5.84
C ALA A 312 3.01 -20.00 -4.34
N GLN A 313 3.98 -19.24 -3.86
CA GLN A 313 4.29 -19.09 -2.44
C GLN A 313 3.47 -17.94 -1.85
N ASN A 314 3.18 -18.01 -0.55
CA ASN A 314 2.48 -16.99 0.25
C ASN A 314 1.09 -16.50 -0.19
N GLN A 315 0.55 -16.93 -1.34
CA GLN A 315 -0.89 -16.81 -1.62
C GLN A 315 -1.63 -17.51 -0.44
N ARG A 316 -2.42 -16.74 0.31
CA ARG A 316 -2.93 -17.11 1.65
C ARG A 316 -4.15 -18.04 1.55
N ILE A 317 -4.01 -19.15 0.83
CA ILE A 317 -5.11 -19.94 0.32
C ILE A 317 -5.72 -20.83 1.43
N TYR A 318 -6.73 -20.27 2.10
CA TYR A 318 -7.65 -20.92 3.02
C TYR A 318 -7.00 -21.81 4.09
N GLN A 319 -6.56 -21.17 5.18
CA GLN A 319 -6.26 -21.89 6.43
C GLN A 319 -7.11 -21.50 7.65
N ASP A 320 -7.58 -20.25 7.84
CA ASP A 320 -8.12 -19.88 9.18
C ASP A 320 -9.22 -18.81 9.30
N LEU A 321 -9.81 -18.27 8.22
CA LEU A 321 -10.93 -17.31 8.35
C LEU A 321 -12.10 -17.63 7.41
N SER A 322 -13.23 -18.01 8.03
CA SER A 322 -14.57 -18.15 7.43
C SER A 322 -14.65 -18.92 6.10
N TYR A 323 -14.07 -20.12 6.05
CA TYR A 323 -14.65 -21.19 5.25
C TYR A 323 -15.86 -21.75 6.02
N PRO A 324 -17.12 -21.51 5.62
CA PRO A 324 -18.26 -22.24 6.14
C PRO A 324 -18.17 -23.66 5.57
N GLY A 325 -17.31 -24.51 6.18
CA GLY A 325 -16.91 -25.82 5.65
C GLY A 325 -17.99 -26.90 5.65
N LYS A 326 -19.26 -26.47 5.69
CA LYS A 326 -20.46 -27.26 5.46
C LYS A 326 -21.52 -26.55 4.60
N ASP A 327 -21.39 -25.27 4.27
CA ASP A 327 -22.36 -24.64 3.38
C ASP A 327 -21.77 -23.58 2.45
N CYS A 328 -21.66 -23.96 1.18
CA CYS A 328 -21.39 -23.04 0.07
C CYS A 328 -22.51 -21.99 -0.13
N GLY A 329 -23.72 -22.26 0.39
CA GLY A 329 -24.91 -21.42 0.29
C GLY A 329 -25.38 -21.20 -1.15
N ASP A 330 -26.24 -20.19 -1.31
CA ASP A 330 -26.75 -19.71 -2.61
C ASP A 330 -25.76 -18.74 -3.30
N ARG A 331 -24.48 -18.77 -2.92
CA ARG A 331 -23.44 -17.94 -3.53
C ARG A 331 -22.99 -18.56 -4.84
N HIS A 332 -23.12 -17.81 -5.92
CA HIS A 332 -22.74 -18.23 -7.26
C HIS A 332 -21.83 -17.18 -7.90
N ALA A 333 -20.80 -17.63 -8.61
CA ALA A 333 -20.03 -16.80 -9.53
C ALA A 333 -20.98 -16.23 -10.60
N SER A 334 -20.85 -14.93 -10.89
CA SER A 334 -21.67 -14.30 -11.94
C SER A 334 -21.32 -14.86 -13.31
N GLU A 335 -22.25 -14.78 -14.28
CA GLU A 335 -22.00 -15.25 -15.65
C GLU A 335 -20.79 -14.55 -16.29
N SER A 336 -20.58 -13.27 -15.95
CA SER A 336 -19.37 -12.49 -16.32
C SER A 336 -18.08 -13.05 -15.72
N LEU A 337 -18.10 -13.58 -14.49
CA LEU A 337 -16.94 -14.24 -13.90
C LEU A 337 -16.72 -15.65 -14.47
N MET A 338 -17.79 -16.33 -14.87
CA MET A 338 -17.75 -17.65 -15.51
C MET A 338 -17.21 -17.63 -16.94
N SER A 339 -17.48 -16.58 -17.74
CA SER A 339 -16.85 -16.40 -19.06
C SER A 339 -15.38 -15.96 -18.98
N LYS A 340 -14.95 -15.49 -17.80
CA LYS A 340 -13.56 -15.12 -17.47
C LYS A 340 -12.76 -16.29 -16.86
N LEU A 341 -13.24 -17.53 -16.99
CA LEU A 341 -12.50 -18.73 -16.61
C LEU A 341 -11.32 -19.01 -17.54
N ARG A 342 -10.18 -19.40 -16.95
CA ARG A 342 -8.90 -19.61 -17.63
C ARG A 342 -8.14 -20.83 -17.10
N PRO A 343 -7.41 -21.58 -17.95
CA PRO A 343 -6.61 -22.71 -17.49
C PRO A 343 -5.61 -22.29 -16.39
N GLY A 344 -5.68 -22.98 -15.25
CA GLY A 344 -4.93 -22.64 -14.04
C GLY A 344 -5.79 -22.05 -12.91
N ASP A 345 -7.00 -21.54 -13.19
CA ASP A 345 -7.92 -21.03 -12.15
C ASP A 345 -8.32 -22.12 -11.14
N TRP A 346 -8.31 -21.80 -9.85
CA TRP A 346 -8.89 -22.63 -8.79
C TRP A 346 -10.37 -22.29 -8.64
N LEU A 347 -11.24 -23.27 -8.91
CA LEU A 347 -12.68 -23.17 -8.70
C LEU A 347 -13.11 -23.81 -7.38
N TYR A 348 -13.88 -23.08 -6.60
CA TYR A 348 -14.62 -23.61 -5.46
C TYR A 348 -16.04 -23.91 -5.95
N ILE A 349 -16.52 -25.13 -5.73
CA ILE A 349 -17.69 -25.68 -6.40
C ILE A 349 -18.68 -26.22 -5.37
N ASN A 350 -19.93 -25.80 -5.46
CA ASN A 350 -21.02 -26.43 -4.72
C ASN A 350 -21.29 -27.82 -5.32
N ASN A 351 -20.93 -28.86 -4.57
CA ASN A 351 -20.96 -30.28 -4.94
C ASN A 351 -21.91 -31.08 -4.02
N LYS A 352 -22.94 -30.39 -3.49
CA LYS A 352 -23.97 -31.01 -2.63
C LYS A 352 -24.58 -32.23 -3.30
N ASN A 353 -24.60 -33.35 -2.59
CA ASN A 353 -25.08 -34.63 -3.11
C ASN A 353 -25.63 -35.50 -1.96
N LYS A 354 -26.28 -36.62 -2.29
CA LYS A 354 -26.98 -37.47 -1.31
C LYS A 354 -26.10 -38.16 -0.24
N TYR A 355 -24.77 -38.04 -0.33
CA TYR A 355 -23.81 -38.51 0.68
C TYR A 355 -23.08 -37.35 1.39
N ASP A 356 -23.27 -36.12 0.90
CA ASP A 356 -22.67 -34.91 1.44
C ASP A 356 -23.59 -33.72 1.10
N GLU A 357 -24.61 -33.53 1.93
CA GLU A 357 -25.61 -32.44 1.87
C GLU A 357 -24.97 -31.03 1.97
N ASN A 358 -23.70 -31.01 2.37
CA ASN A 358 -22.87 -29.88 2.75
C ASN A 358 -21.70 -29.69 1.76
N GLY A 359 -21.64 -30.51 0.71
CA GLY A 359 -20.44 -30.75 -0.08
C GLY A 359 -19.94 -29.55 -0.86
N CYS A 360 -18.77 -29.07 -0.51
CA CYS A 360 -18.00 -28.06 -1.24
C CYS A 360 -16.71 -28.70 -1.76
N HIS A 361 -16.44 -28.55 -3.06
CA HIS A 361 -15.30 -29.14 -3.77
C HIS A 361 -14.30 -28.08 -4.23
N SER A 362 -13.06 -28.48 -4.47
CA SER A 362 -11.99 -27.62 -4.99
C SER A 362 -11.24 -28.33 -6.10
N GLY A 363 -10.97 -27.60 -7.20
CA GLY A 363 -10.22 -28.11 -8.33
C GLY A 363 -9.75 -27.01 -9.26
N ILE A 364 -8.73 -27.32 -10.06
CA ILE A 364 -8.15 -26.44 -11.07
C ILE A 364 -8.90 -26.62 -12.38
N PHE A 365 -9.34 -25.53 -12.99
CA PHE A 365 -9.89 -25.49 -14.34
C PHE A 365 -8.77 -25.69 -15.37
N LEU A 366 -8.99 -26.58 -16.34
CA LEU A 366 -8.03 -26.92 -17.39
C LEU A 366 -8.53 -26.55 -18.80
N GLY A 367 -9.60 -25.75 -18.89
CA GLY A 367 -10.29 -25.43 -20.15
C GLY A 367 -11.67 -26.07 -20.26
N TRP A 368 -12.48 -25.54 -21.17
CA TRP A 368 -13.80 -26.09 -21.49
C TRP A 368 -13.71 -27.38 -22.33
N ILE A 369 -14.67 -28.27 -22.12
CA ILE A 369 -14.99 -29.40 -23.01
C ILE A 369 -16.19 -29.02 -23.88
N ASN A 370 -17.14 -28.27 -23.32
CA ASN A 370 -18.17 -27.54 -24.05
C ASN A 370 -18.62 -26.34 -23.19
N GLU A 371 -18.40 -25.13 -23.69
CA GLU A 371 -18.62 -23.88 -22.94
C GLU A 371 -20.12 -23.54 -22.83
N ASP A 372 -20.89 -23.70 -23.91
CA ASP A 372 -22.35 -23.44 -23.94
C ASP A 372 -23.13 -24.23 -22.86
N ARG A 373 -22.64 -25.44 -22.55
CA ARG A 373 -23.21 -26.33 -21.53
C ARG A 373 -22.44 -26.31 -20.21
N GLN A 374 -21.44 -25.43 -20.08
CA GLN A 374 -20.55 -25.27 -18.93
C GLN A 374 -19.93 -26.59 -18.45
N ILE A 375 -19.51 -27.44 -19.38
CA ILE A 375 -18.81 -28.69 -19.10
C ILE A 375 -17.31 -28.41 -19.11
N ALA A 376 -16.71 -28.29 -17.94
CA ALA A 376 -15.29 -28.03 -17.75
C ALA A 376 -14.45 -29.31 -17.67
N ARG A 377 -13.21 -29.23 -18.14
CA ARG A 377 -12.15 -30.18 -17.77
C ARG A 377 -11.49 -29.65 -16.50
N MET A 378 -11.39 -30.47 -15.46
CA MET A 378 -10.83 -30.04 -14.18
C MET A 378 -9.86 -31.05 -13.60
N ALA A 379 -8.90 -30.61 -12.78
CA ALA A 379 -8.09 -31.47 -11.93
C ALA A 379 -8.38 -31.23 -10.45
N SER A 380 -8.55 -32.30 -9.68
CA SER A 380 -8.83 -32.23 -8.24
C SER A 380 -8.40 -33.52 -7.52
N CYS A 381 -8.39 -33.51 -6.18
CA CYS A 381 -8.33 -34.75 -5.38
C CYS A 381 -9.75 -35.13 -4.91
N PRO A 382 -10.20 -36.39 -5.06
CA PRO A 382 -11.56 -36.82 -4.71
C PRO A 382 -11.77 -37.11 -3.21
N GLY A 383 -10.79 -36.86 -2.34
CA GLY A 383 -10.91 -37.02 -0.89
C GLY A 383 -9.63 -37.52 -0.22
N ALA A 384 -9.65 -37.63 1.11
CA ALA A 384 -8.48 -37.90 1.94
C ALA A 384 -7.63 -39.10 1.48
N GLY A 385 -6.33 -38.86 1.32
CA GLY A 385 -5.35 -39.87 0.93
C GLY A 385 -5.52 -40.43 -0.48
N LYS A 386 -6.41 -39.86 -1.32
CA LYS A 386 -6.53 -40.22 -2.73
C LYS A 386 -5.50 -39.44 -3.57
N LYS A 387 -5.20 -39.95 -4.76
CA LYS A 387 -4.39 -39.24 -5.76
C LYS A 387 -5.23 -38.15 -6.43
N GLY A 388 -4.58 -37.10 -6.91
CA GLY A 388 -5.18 -36.20 -7.88
C GLY A 388 -5.67 -36.94 -9.14
N HIS A 389 -6.72 -36.43 -9.76
CA HIS A 389 -7.30 -36.96 -10.99
C HIS A 389 -7.90 -35.83 -11.84
N VAL A 390 -8.14 -36.11 -13.13
CA VAL A 390 -8.84 -35.20 -14.05
C VAL A 390 -10.28 -35.67 -14.23
N THR A 391 -11.24 -34.77 -14.02
CA THR A 391 -12.68 -35.02 -14.16
C THR A 391 -13.30 -34.15 -15.27
N ARG A 392 -14.56 -34.46 -15.59
CA ARG A 392 -15.44 -33.60 -16.39
C ARG A 392 -16.53 -33.09 -15.47
N GLU A 393 -16.49 -31.82 -15.11
CA GLU A 393 -17.47 -31.21 -14.21
C GLU A 393 -18.51 -30.41 -15.01
N ASN A 394 -19.78 -30.56 -14.67
CA ASN A 394 -20.85 -29.72 -15.20
C ASN A 394 -21.10 -28.58 -14.24
N LEU A 395 -20.49 -27.42 -14.51
CA LEU A 395 -20.54 -26.25 -13.64
C LEU A 395 -21.93 -25.59 -13.58
N LYS A 396 -22.84 -25.95 -14.50
CA LYS A 396 -24.26 -25.58 -14.43
C LYS A 396 -25.08 -26.46 -13.45
N GLN A 397 -24.60 -27.66 -13.16
CA GLN A 397 -25.19 -28.56 -12.15
C GLN A 397 -24.48 -28.48 -10.80
N LYS A 398 -23.22 -28.03 -10.80
CA LYS A 398 -22.39 -27.82 -9.62
C LYS A 398 -21.86 -26.37 -9.66
N PRO A 399 -22.65 -25.38 -9.21
CA PRO A 399 -22.30 -23.98 -9.42
C PRO A 399 -20.99 -23.62 -8.71
N VAL A 400 -20.15 -22.88 -9.44
CA VAL A 400 -18.93 -22.28 -8.88
C VAL A 400 -19.34 -21.20 -7.89
N THR A 401 -18.81 -21.23 -6.68
CA THR A 401 -19.12 -20.27 -5.60
C THR A 401 -18.04 -19.20 -5.45
N TYR A 402 -16.79 -19.53 -5.78
CA TYR A 402 -15.65 -18.61 -5.80
C TYR A 402 -14.61 -19.08 -6.81
N ILE A 403 -13.84 -18.14 -7.36
CA ILE A 403 -12.77 -18.37 -8.33
C ILE A 403 -11.52 -17.67 -7.81
N SER A 404 -10.45 -18.41 -7.52
CA SER A 404 -9.14 -17.86 -7.22
C SER A 404 -8.24 -17.94 -8.44
N LYS A 405 -7.56 -16.84 -8.75
CA LYS A 405 -6.66 -16.75 -9.91
C LYS A 405 -5.26 -17.29 -9.58
N PRO A 406 -4.53 -17.79 -10.59
CA PRO A 406 -3.15 -18.22 -10.40
C PRO A 406 -2.24 -16.99 -10.23
N PHE A 407 -1.69 -16.83 -9.02
CA PHE A 407 -0.93 -15.66 -8.53
C PHE A 407 -1.79 -14.39 -8.39
#